data_AF-A0A5B8TJF3-F1
#
_entry.id   AF-A0A5B8TJF3-F1
#
_cell.length_a   1.000
_cell.length_b   1.000
_cell.length_c   1.000
_cell.angle_alpha   90.00
_cell.angle_beta   90.00
_cell.angle_gamma   90.00
#
_symmetry.space_group_name_H-M   'P 1'
#
loop_
_entity.id
_entity.type
_entity.pdbx_description
1 polymer ?
#
loop_
_entity_poly.entity_id
_entity_poly.type
_entity_poly.pdbx_seq_one_letter_code
_entity_poly.pdbx_strand_id
1 'polypeptide(L)'
;MRQEKNTLRAIIFTGLFAAIIFIGISLLRIPIPALVGRPFIHFGNSLTVLAILFLGGRNGALAGIIGLGGFDLLNGYAATSWLTALEVIVIALVVNTGFNLFQRDGRASHIVILGIVAGLMKIVTTYAVSIVEALMVGTSFKVALINSFLSLPATVINSISTAILVPILYFALRGSLQTVRRRA
;
A
#
# COMPACT_ATOMS: atom_id res chain seq x y z
N MET A 1 7.20 21.45 0.34
CA MET A 1 6.39 22.21 1.34
C MET A 1 5.52 21.25 2.16
N ARG A 2 5.75 21.16 3.48
CA ARG A 2 4.97 20.34 4.44
C ARG A 2 3.64 21.06 4.70
N GLN A 3 2.49 20.42 4.50
CA GLN A 3 1.26 20.92 5.13
C GLN A 3 1.34 20.67 6.63
N GLU A 4 0.71 21.53 7.42
CA GLU A 4 0.40 21.21 8.80
C GLU A 4 -0.50 19.97 8.82
N LYS A 5 -0.03 18.96 9.55
CA LYS A 5 -0.58 17.60 9.49
C LYS A 5 -1.99 17.48 10.08
N ASN A 6 -2.44 18.50 10.81
CA ASN A 6 -3.67 18.51 11.60
C ASN A 6 -4.69 19.57 11.12
N THR A 7 -4.53 20.11 9.91
CA THR A 7 -5.56 21.00 9.33
C THR A 7 -6.80 20.20 8.96
N LEU A 8 -7.98 20.82 9.02
CA LEU A 8 -9.25 20.22 8.55
C LEU A 8 -9.09 19.60 7.16
N ARG A 9 -8.40 20.33 6.29
CA ARG A 9 -8.06 19.88 4.95
C ARG A 9 -7.23 18.59 4.94
N ALA A 10 -6.16 18.51 5.73
CA ALA A 10 -5.33 17.31 5.80
C ALA A 10 -6.13 16.09 6.26
N ILE A 11 -7.09 16.28 7.19
CA ILE A 11 -8.00 15.22 7.64
C ILE A 11 -8.93 14.79 6.50
N ILE A 12 -9.56 15.73 5.79
CA ILE A 12 -10.44 15.44 4.64
C ILE A 12 -9.70 14.64 3.57
N PHE A 13 -8.49 15.06 3.18
CA PHE A 13 -7.71 14.32 2.19
C PHE A 13 -7.28 12.94 2.69
N THR A 14 -6.97 12.79 3.98
CA THR A 14 -6.66 11.48 4.58
C THR A 14 -7.86 10.54 4.51
N GLY A 15 -9.06 11.03 4.86
CA GLY A 15 -10.30 10.28 4.75
C GLY A 15 -10.66 9.92 3.32
N LEU A 16 -10.47 10.85 2.37
CA LEU A 16 -10.71 10.60 0.95
C LEU A 16 -9.78 9.50 0.40
N PHE A 17 -8.48 9.56 0.71
CA PHE A 17 -7.55 8.52 0.32
C PHE A 17 -7.89 7.18 0.98
N ALA A 18 -8.27 7.16 2.27
CA ALA A 18 -8.71 5.95 2.95
C ALA A 18 -9.91 5.31 2.24
N ALA A 19 -10.93 6.11 1.89
CA ALA A 19 -12.11 5.65 1.17
C ALA A 19 -11.75 5.10 -0.22
N ILE A 20 -10.91 5.79 -1.00
CA ILE A 20 -10.50 5.32 -2.32
C ILE A 20 -9.64 4.05 -2.22
N ILE A 21 -8.78 3.92 -1.22
CA ILE A 21 -8.01 2.69 -0.97
C ILE A 21 -8.96 1.53 -0.68
N PHE A 22 -9.92 1.71 0.23
CA PHE A 22 -10.94 0.72 0.56
C PHE A 22 -11.77 0.30 -0.67
N ILE A 23 -12.24 1.26 -1.45
CA ILE A 23 -13.02 0.99 -2.67
C ILE A 23 -12.14 0.30 -3.71
N GLY A 24 -10.88 0.72 -3.85
CA GLY A 24 -9.93 0.17 -4.81
C GLY A 24 -9.66 -1.30 -4.59
N ILE A 25 -9.44 -1.74 -3.35
CA ILE A 25 -9.32 -3.18 -3.03
C ILE A 25 -10.65 -3.93 -3.12
N SER A 26 -11.77 -3.26 -2.79
CA SER A 26 -13.10 -3.90 -2.80
C SER A 26 -13.60 -4.20 -4.19
N LEU A 27 -13.49 -3.24 -5.12
CA LEU A 27 -14.14 -3.31 -6.43
C LEU A 27 -13.19 -3.72 -7.57
N LEU A 28 -11.93 -3.31 -7.53
CA LEU A 28 -10.99 -3.54 -8.63
C LEU A 28 -10.28 -4.89 -8.44
N ARG A 29 -10.99 -5.99 -8.72
CA ARG A 29 -10.46 -7.36 -8.54
C ARG A 29 -10.22 -8.04 -9.88
N ILE A 30 -8.96 -8.08 -10.29
CA ILE A 30 -8.51 -8.87 -11.44
C ILE A 30 -7.83 -10.13 -10.87
N PRO A 31 -8.42 -11.34 -11.02
CA PRO A 31 -7.85 -12.56 -10.46
C PRO A 31 -6.44 -12.85 -11.00
N ILE A 32 -5.56 -13.33 -10.12
CA ILE A 32 -4.20 -13.74 -10.47
C ILE A 32 -4.09 -15.26 -10.30
N PRO A 33 -3.54 -16.01 -11.27
CA PRO A 33 -3.27 -17.43 -11.10
C PRO A 33 -2.25 -17.65 -9.97
N ALA A 34 -2.57 -18.54 -9.02
CA ALA A 34 -1.71 -18.84 -7.88
C ALA A 34 -1.85 -20.29 -7.42
N LEU A 35 -0.79 -20.80 -6.82
CA LEU A 35 -0.75 -22.14 -6.22
C LEU A 35 -1.45 -22.18 -4.86
N VAL A 36 -1.47 -21.04 -4.14
CA VAL A 36 -2.05 -20.91 -2.81
C VAL A 36 -3.01 -19.72 -2.81
N GLY A 37 -4.23 -19.95 -2.31
CA GLY A 37 -5.26 -18.93 -2.17
C GLY A 37 -5.92 -18.50 -3.48
N ARG A 38 -6.62 -17.37 -3.44
CA ARG A 38 -7.29 -16.75 -4.60
C ARG A 38 -6.92 -15.26 -4.71
N PRO A 39 -5.64 -14.96 -4.96
CA PRO A 39 -5.18 -13.58 -5.01
C PRO A 39 -5.75 -12.87 -6.25
N PHE A 40 -5.79 -11.56 -6.15
CA PHE A 40 -6.16 -10.67 -7.24
C PHE A 40 -5.20 -9.47 -7.23
N ILE A 41 -5.25 -8.67 -8.29
CA ILE A 41 -4.48 -7.44 -8.37
C ILE A 41 -4.94 -6.49 -7.26
N HIS A 42 -4.05 -6.22 -6.33
CA HIS A 42 -4.34 -5.52 -5.09
C HIS A 42 -4.06 -4.02 -5.26
N PHE A 43 -4.97 -3.33 -5.95
CA PHE A 43 -4.87 -1.88 -6.23
C PHE A 43 -4.71 -1.02 -4.96
N GLY A 44 -5.23 -1.49 -3.83
CA GLY A 44 -5.09 -0.80 -2.55
C GLY A 44 -3.63 -0.58 -2.11
N ASN A 45 -2.68 -1.43 -2.55
CA ASN A 45 -1.25 -1.24 -2.24
C ASN A 45 -0.69 -0.04 -3.00
N SER A 46 -0.98 0.04 -4.30
CA SER A 46 -0.55 1.17 -5.14
C SER A 46 -1.18 2.48 -4.67
N LEU A 47 -2.48 2.46 -4.32
CA LEU A 47 -3.19 3.62 -3.79
C LEU A 47 -2.65 4.07 -2.41
N THR A 48 -2.20 3.13 -1.57
CA THR A 48 -1.53 3.44 -0.31
C THR A 48 -0.20 4.14 -0.53
N VAL A 49 0.63 3.67 -1.48
CA VAL A 49 1.88 4.34 -1.86
C VAL A 49 1.61 5.77 -2.35
N LEU A 50 0.58 5.97 -3.18
CA LEU A 50 0.17 7.31 -3.61
C LEU A 50 -0.25 8.20 -2.43
N ALA A 51 -1.02 7.67 -1.49
CA ALA A 51 -1.41 8.40 -0.29
C ALA A 51 -0.17 8.86 0.49
N ILE A 52 0.86 8.01 0.61
CA ILE A 52 2.13 8.37 1.25
C ILE A 52 2.87 9.46 0.48
N LEU A 53 2.92 9.38 -0.86
CA LEU A 53 3.59 10.39 -1.69
C LEU A 53 2.89 11.76 -1.62
N PHE A 54 1.55 11.78 -1.63
CA PHE A 54 0.78 13.03 -1.64
C PHE A 54 0.54 13.64 -0.24
N LEU A 55 0.23 12.81 0.75
CA LEU A 55 -0.10 13.25 2.12
C LEU A 55 1.10 13.21 3.07
N GLY A 56 2.19 12.56 2.66
CA GLY A 56 3.37 12.28 3.48
C GLY A 56 3.20 11.03 4.35
N GLY A 57 4.30 10.59 4.97
CA GLY A 57 4.35 9.33 5.72
C GLY A 57 3.24 9.16 6.77
N ARG A 58 2.97 10.14 7.64
CA ARG A 58 1.96 10.00 8.71
C ARG A 58 0.55 9.87 8.15
N ASN A 59 0.08 10.88 7.41
CA ASN A 59 -1.30 10.94 6.96
C ASN A 59 -1.55 9.91 5.84
N GLY A 60 -0.56 9.62 5.01
CA GLY A 60 -0.62 8.53 4.03
C GLY A 60 -0.67 7.15 4.69
N ALA A 61 0.11 6.91 5.75
CA ALA A 61 0.01 5.67 6.53
C ALA A 61 -1.37 5.53 7.17
N LEU A 62 -1.90 6.58 7.80
CA LEU A 62 -3.25 6.55 8.37
C LEU A 62 -4.30 6.23 7.31
N ALA A 63 -4.22 6.84 6.13
CA ALA A 63 -5.12 6.52 5.03
C ALA A 63 -5.01 5.05 4.60
N GLY A 64 -3.79 4.51 4.48
CA GLY A 64 -3.56 3.10 4.14
C GLY A 64 -4.07 2.14 5.22
N ILE A 65 -3.80 2.41 6.49
CA ILE A 65 -4.23 1.57 7.62
C ILE A 65 -5.77 1.55 7.69
N ILE A 66 -6.41 2.71 7.60
CA ILE A 66 -7.88 2.79 7.64
C ILE A 66 -8.49 2.14 6.41
N GLY A 67 -7.94 2.39 5.22
CA GLY A 67 -8.46 1.86 3.96
C GLY A 67 -8.28 0.34 3.85
N LEU A 68 -7.06 -0.16 3.97
CA LEU A 68 -6.75 -1.60 3.85
C LEU A 68 -7.15 -2.38 5.09
N GLY A 69 -6.78 -1.91 6.29
CA GLY A 69 -7.16 -2.57 7.53
C GLY A 69 -8.68 -2.56 7.74
N GLY A 70 -9.36 -1.48 7.35
CA GLY A 70 -10.83 -1.42 7.34
C GLY A 70 -11.45 -2.40 6.35
N PHE A 71 -10.84 -2.59 5.17
CA PHE A 71 -11.27 -3.63 4.24
C PHE A 71 -11.16 -5.01 4.90
N ASP A 72 -10.02 -5.33 5.48
CA ASP A 72 -9.78 -6.63 6.11
C ASP A 72 -10.78 -6.89 7.25
N LEU A 73 -11.03 -5.87 8.07
CA LEU A 73 -11.98 -5.94 9.18
C LEU A 73 -13.40 -6.28 8.71
N LEU A 74 -13.83 -5.74 7.56
CA LEU A 74 -15.19 -5.89 7.05
C LEU A 74 -15.36 -7.04 6.05
N ASN A 75 -14.27 -7.68 5.59
CA ASN A 75 -14.31 -8.68 4.51
C ASN A 75 -13.76 -10.05 4.92
N GLY A 76 -13.81 -10.39 6.21
CA GLY A 76 -13.46 -11.73 6.72
C GLY A 76 -11.99 -11.93 7.11
N TYR A 77 -11.19 -10.86 7.13
CA TYR A 77 -9.78 -10.87 7.52
C TYR A 77 -9.54 -10.09 8.84
N ALA A 78 -10.56 -9.93 9.67
CA ALA A 78 -10.49 -9.16 10.91
C ALA A 78 -9.36 -9.62 11.85
N ALA A 79 -9.11 -10.92 11.95
CA ALA A 79 -8.06 -11.50 12.80
C ALA A 79 -6.64 -11.14 12.35
N THR A 80 -6.44 -10.82 11.07
CA THR A 80 -5.14 -10.51 10.48
C THR A 80 -5.00 -9.03 10.06
N SER A 81 -6.06 -8.23 10.16
CA SER A 81 -6.07 -6.79 9.82
C SER A 81 -4.95 -5.98 10.49
N TRP A 82 -4.54 -6.34 11.71
CA TRP A 82 -3.43 -5.69 12.39
C TRP A 82 -2.07 -5.93 11.71
N LEU A 83 -1.87 -7.08 11.04
CA LEU A 83 -0.70 -7.37 10.22
C LEU A 83 -0.67 -6.43 9.01
N THR A 84 -1.80 -6.22 8.35
CA THR A 84 -1.94 -5.25 7.25
C THR A 84 -1.57 -3.83 7.72
N ALA A 85 -2.02 -3.43 8.91
CA ALA A 85 -1.63 -2.14 9.48
C ALA A 85 -0.11 -2.02 9.66
N LEU A 86 0.56 -3.08 10.14
CA LEU A 86 2.02 -3.12 10.26
C LEU A 86 2.72 -3.03 8.89
N GLU A 87 2.22 -3.75 7.88
CA GLU A 87 2.78 -3.65 6.52
C GLU A 87 2.68 -2.22 5.98
N VAL A 88 1.54 -1.55 6.17
CA VAL A 88 1.35 -0.15 5.75
C VAL A 88 2.35 0.77 6.46
N ILE A 89 2.61 0.56 7.76
CA ILE A 89 3.60 1.35 8.50
C ILE A 89 4.99 1.17 7.89
N VAL A 90 5.40 -0.07 7.60
CA VAL A 90 6.71 -0.35 6.99
C VAL A 90 6.83 0.30 5.60
N ILE A 91 5.80 0.14 4.76
CA ILE A 91 5.76 0.78 3.43
C ILE A 91 5.82 2.30 3.55
N ALA A 92 5.08 2.90 4.49
CA ALA A 92 5.11 4.34 4.74
C ALA A 92 6.49 4.83 5.18
N LEU A 93 7.18 4.09 6.05
CA LEU A 93 8.54 4.40 6.47
C LEU A 93 9.50 4.38 5.28
N VAL A 94 9.49 3.30 4.50
CA VAL A 94 10.39 3.13 3.35
C VAL A 94 10.14 4.18 2.28
N VAL A 95 8.90 4.33 1.82
CA VAL A 95 8.53 5.26 0.75
C VAL A 95 8.73 6.71 1.17
N ASN A 96 8.31 7.11 2.38
CA ASN A 96 8.50 8.49 2.84
C ASN A 96 9.98 8.81 3.04
N THR A 97 10.79 7.86 3.51
CA THR A 97 12.24 8.05 3.67
C THR A 97 12.90 8.22 2.31
N GLY A 98 12.65 7.31 1.36
CA GLY A 98 13.17 7.41 0.00
C GLY A 98 12.75 8.72 -0.68
N PHE A 99 11.49 9.14 -0.51
CA PHE A 99 11.02 10.39 -1.11
C PHE A 99 11.68 11.63 -0.49
N ASN A 100 12.06 11.59 0.80
CA ASN A 100 12.85 12.63 1.42
C ASN A 100 14.29 12.66 0.89
N LEU A 101 14.91 11.49 0.65
CA LEU A 101 16.24 11.41 0.03
C LEU A 101 16.25 12.05 -1.37
N PHE A 102 15.18 11.86 -2.14
CA PHE A 102 14.98 12.52 -3.43
C PHE A 102 14.52 13.99 -3.33
N GLN A 103 14.61 14.59 -2.13
CA GLN A 103 14.21 15.97 -1.84
C GLN A 103 12.76 16.30 -2.24
N ARG A 104 11.92 15.26 -2.40
CA ARG A 104 10.52 15.36 -2.84
C ARG A 104 10.33 16.11 -4.16
N ASP A 105 11.28 16.01 -5.08
CA ASP A 105 11.25 16.75 -6.35
C ASP A 105 10.15 16.27 -7.33
N GLY A 106 9.63 15.06 -7.13
CA GLY A 106 8.56 14.49 -7.95
C GLY A 106 8.97 14.19 -9.39
N ARG A 107 10.27 14.01 -9.68
CA ARG A 107 10.75 13.58 -11.00
C ARG A 107 10.27 12.16 -11.33
N ALA A 108 10.02 11.90 -12.61
CA ALA A 108 9.54 10.60 -13.10
C ALA A 108 10.42 9.43 -12.64
N SER A 109 11.74 9.54 -12.78
CA SER A 109 12.68 8.52 -12.32
C SER A 109 12.54 8.21 -10.82
N HIS A 110 12.47 9.23 -9.97
CA HIS A 110 12.33 9.04 -8.52
C HIS A 110 11.01 8.39 -8.14
N ILE A 111 9.90 8.76 -8.78
CA ILE A 111 8.59 8.15 -8.50
C ILE A 111 8.56 6.69 -8.96
N VAL A 112 9.15 6.37 -10.11
CA VAL A 112 9.30 4.98 -10.59
C VAL A 112 10.14 4.17 -9.61
N ILE A 113 11.28 4.69 -9.16
CA ILE A 113 12.14 4.03 -8.16
C ILE A 113 11.36 3.78 -6.87
N LEU A 114 10.60 4.76 -6.37
CA LEU A 114 9.78 4.59 -5.16
C LEU A 114 8.68 3.55 -5.33
N GLY A 115 8.06 3.46 -6.52
CA GLY A 115 7.10 2.41 -6.84
C GLY A 115 7.73 1.02 -6.82
N ILE A 116 8.93 0.87 -7.41
CA ILE A 116 9.70 -0.39 -7.40
C ILE A 116 10.09 -0.77 -5.97
N VAL A 117 10.64 0.17 -5.20
CA VAL A 117 11.04 -0.06 -3.80
C VAL A 117 9.83 -0.47 -2.95
N ALA A 118 8.67 0.18 -3.12
CA ALA A 118 7.46 -0.21 -2.43
C ALA A 118 7.00 -1.63 -2.79
N GLY A 119 7.06 -2.00 -4.08
CA GLY A 119 6.77 -3.36 -4.54
C GLY A 119 7.72 -4.40 -3.93
N LEU A 120 9.03 -4.14 -3.98
CA LEU A 120 10.03 -5.04 -3.39
C LEU A 120 9.83 -5.21 -1.88
N MET A 121 9.57 -4.11 -1.17
CA MET A 121 9.28 -4.17 0.26
C MET A 121 8.02 -4.99 0.53
N LYS A 122 7.00 -4.88 -0.31
CA LYS A 122 5.76 -5.66 -0.18
C LYS A 122 6.00 -7.17 -0.33
N ILE A 123 6.91 -7.60 -1.21
CA ILE A 123 7.31 -9.02 -1.30
C ILE A 123 7.83 -9.53 0.05
N VAL A 124 8.73 -8.76 0.67
CA VAL A 124 9.35 -9.12 1.95
C VAL A 124 8.32 -9.11 3.09
N THR A 125 7.51 -8.06 3.19
CA THR A 125 6.53 -7.96 4.28
C THR A 125 5.44 -9.02 4.15
N THR A 126 4.95 -9.28 2.93
CA THR A 126 3.91 -10.28 2.71
C THR A 126 4.42 -11.70 2.97
N TYR A 127 5.70 -12.00 2.65
CA TYR A 127 6.29 -13.29 3.05
C TYR A 127 6.26 -13.47 4.58
N ALA A 128 6.69 -12.46 5.32
CA ALA A 128 6.71 -12.50 6.78
C ALA A 128 5.29 -12.62 7.36
N VAL A 129 4.33 -11.84 6.83
CA VAL A 129 2.92 -11.91 7.22
C VAL A 129 2.34 -13.29 6.95
N SER A 130 2.54 -13.86 5.76
CA SER A 130 2.04 -15.21 5.44
C SER A 130 2.58 -16.29 6.39
N ILE A 131 3.83 -16.17 6.85
CA ILE A 131 4.39 -17.08 7.86
C ILE A 131 3.63 -16.92 9.18
N VAL A 132 3.46 -15.67 9.64
CA VAL A 132 2.76 -15.38 10.90
C VAL A 132 1.31 -15.86 10.85
N GLU A 133 0.59 -15.60 9.76
CA GLU A 133 -0.78 -16.06 9.56
C GLU A 133 -0.88 -17.59 9.60
N ALA A 134 0.03 -18.29 8.91
CA ALA A 134 0.07 -19.75 8.91
C ALA A 134 0.34 -20.31 10.32
N LEU A 135 1.21 -19.67 11.10
CA LEU A 135 1.48 -20.07 12.49
C LEU A 135 0.29 -19.78 13.42
N MET A 136 -0.43 -18.67 13.21
CA MET A 136 -1.62 -18.31 13.99
C MET A 136 -2.74 -19.36 13.87
N VAL A 137 -2.86 -20.02 12.72
CA VAL A 137 -3.83 -21.11 12.51
C VAL A 137 -3.28 -22.49 12.89
N GLY A 138 -2.12 -22.55 13.55
CA GLY A 138 -1.55 -23.77 14.13
C GLY A 138 -0.74 -24.64 13.16
N THR A 139 -0.32 -24.13 12.00
CA THR A 139 0.56 -24.91 11.11
C THR A 139 1.97 -25.04 11.69
N SER A 140 2.67 -26.12 11.33
CA SER A 140 4.08 -26.26 11.71
C SER A 140 4.95 -25.26 10.95
N PHE A 141 6.02 -24.79 11.59
CA PHE A 141 6.90 -23.77 11.02
C PHE A 141 7.46 -24.13 9.64
N LYS A 142 7.84 -25.39 9.42
CA LYS A 142 8.32 -25.86 8.12
C LYS A 142 7.25 -25.74 7.03
N VAL A 143 6.01 -26.09 7.35
CA VAL A 143 4.87 -25.99 6.42
C VAL A 143 4.54 -24.52 6.15
N ALA A 144 4.56 -23.66 7.19
CA ALA A 144 4.36 -22.22 7.06
C ALA A 144 5.37 -21.58 6.09
N LEU A 145 6.66 -21.91 6.22
CA LEU A 145 7.72 -21.41 5.32
C LEU A 145 7.49 -21.81 3.86
N ILE A 146 7.14 -23.07 3.62
CA ILE A 146 6.90 -23.60 2.26
C ILE A 146 5.67 -22.94 1.65
N ASN A 147 4.55 -22.92 2.36
CA ASN A 147 3.30 -22.33 1.83
C ASN A 147 3.45 -20.83 1.58
N SER A 148 4.14 -20.11 2.46
CA SER A 148 4.43 -18.68 2.26
C SER A 148 5.34 -18.42 1.08
N PHE A 149 6.24 -19.35 0.76
CA PHE A 149 7.09 -19.23 -0.42
C PHE A 149 6.28 -19.47 -1.70
N LEU A 150 5.37 -20.45 -1.67
CA LEU A 150 4.49 -20.77 -2.80
C LEU A 150 3.44 -19.67 -3.09
N SER A 151 3.15 -18.77 -2.15
CA SER A 151 2.27 -17.60 -2.37
C SER A 151 3.00 -16.41 -3.01
N LEU A 152 4.34 -16.38 -2.98
CA LEU A 152 5.14 -15.27 -3.51
C LEU A 152 4.91 -14.93 -4.99
N PRO A 153 4.67 -15.88 -5.92
CA PRO A 153 4.44 -15.53 -7.32
C PRO A 153 3.29 -14.51 -7.52
N ALA A 154 2.20 -14.66 -6.77
CA ALA A 154 1.09 -13.70 -6.82
C ALA A 154 1.48 -12.34 -6.24
N THR A 155 2.28 -12.33 -5.16
CA THR A 155 2.82 -11.10 -4.56
C THR A 155 3.79 -10.39 -5.49
N VAL A 156 4.62 -11.13 -6.24
CA VAL A 156 5.51 -10.57 -7.26
C VAL A 156 4.70 -9.88 -8.36
N ILE A 157 3.64 -10.51 -8.87
CA ILE A 157 2.75 -9.90 -9.86
C ILE A 157 2.14 -8.61 -9.30
N ASN A 158 1.63 -8.65 -8.07
CA ASN A 158 1.10 -7.47 -7.39
C ASN A 158 2.13 -6.34 -7.18
N SER A 159 3.39 -6.72 -6.94
CA SER A 159 4.50 -5.79 -6.76
C SER A 159 4.89 -5.11 -8.06
N ILE A 160 4.88 -5.86 -9.17
CA ILE A 160 5.05 -5.31 -10.53
C ILE A 160 3.90 -4.36 -10.86
N SER A 161 2.65 -4.76 -10.59
CA SER A 161 1.48 -3.88 -10.78
C SER A 161 1.63 -2.59 -9.98
N THR A 162 2.11 -2.67 -8.74
CA THR A 162 2.37 -1.49 -7.90
C THR A 162 3.47 -0.59 -8.50
N ALA A 163 4.57 -1.17 -8.95
CA ALA A 163 5.67 -0.43 -9.57
C ALA A 163 5.23 0.32 -10.85
N ILE A 164 4.25 -0.23 -11.58
CA ILE A 164 3.69 0.38 -12.80
C ILE A 164 2.59 1.41 -12.46
N LEU A 165 1.65 1.06 -11.58
CA LEU A 165 0.48 1.90 -11.29
C LEU A 165 0.84 3.16 -10.51
N VAL A 166 1.81 3.09 -9.59
CA VAL A 166 2.23 4.25 -8.79
C VAL A 166 2.68 5.43 -9.66
N PRO A 167 3.65 5.30 -10.59
CA PRO A 167 4.04 6.43 -11.42
C PRO A 167 2.90 6.91 -12.34
N ILE A 168 2.15 6.01 -12.97
CA ILE A 168 1.02 6.37 -13.85
C ILE A 168 0.01 7.24 -13.09
N LEU A 169 -0.47 6.75 -11.95
CA LEU A 169 -1.48 7.43 -11.15
C LEU A 169 -0.92 8.69 -10.50
N TYR A 170 0.36 8.71 -10.09
CA TYR A 170 0.99 9.90 -9.54
C TYR A 170 0.98 11.04 -10.56
N PHE A 171 1.43 10.80 -11.80
CA PHE A 171 1.45 11.83 -12.83
C PHE A 171 0.06 12.22 -13.32
N ALA A 172 -0.89 11.29 -13.35
CA ALA A 172 -2.28 11.59 -13.66
C ALA A 172 -2.92 12.52 -12.61
N LEU A 173 -2.63 12.31 -11.32
CA LEU A 173 -3.30 13.02 -10.22
C LEU A 173 -2.57 14.26 -9.72
N ARG A 174 -1.25 14.39 -9.95
CA ARG A 174 -0.45 15.48 -9.37
C ARG A 174 -0.95 16.86 -9.75
N GLY A 175 -1.43 17.06 -10.98
CA GLY A 175 -1.92 18.36 -11.47
C GLY A 175 -3.17 18.81 -10.73
N SER A 176 -4.16 17.91 -10.60
CA SER A 176 -5.42 18.17 -9.91
C SER A 176 -5.20 18.42 -8.43
N LEU A 177 -4.40 17.57 -7.76
CA LEU A 177 -4.09 17.72 -6.33
C LEU A 177 -3.32 19.01 -6.03
N GLN A 178 -2.37 19.40 -6.88
CA GLN A 178 -1.66 20.68 -6.73
C GLN A 178 -2.58 21.89 -6.95
N THR A 179 -3.53 21.79 -7.88
CA THR A 179 -4.49 22.87 -8.15
C THR A 179 -5.42 23.10 -6.97
N VAL A 180 -6.01 22.04 -6.40
CA VAL A 180 -6.79 22.13 -5.16
C VAL A 180 -5.90 22.62 -4.01
N ARG A 181 -4.57 22.42 -4.09
CA ARG A 181 -3.59 22.90 -3.11
C ARG A 181 -3.18 24.35 -3.21
N ARG A 182 -3.38 24.99 -4.35
CA ARG A 182 -3.09 26.42 -4.50
C ARG A 182 -4.31 27.32 -4.25
N ARG A 183 -5.53 26.78 -4.38
CA ARG A 183 -6.78 27.53 -4.27
C ARG A 183 -7.36 27.63 -2.85
N ALA A 184 -6.71 27.01 -1.88
CA ALA A 184 -7.11 26.95 -0.47
C ALA A 184 -5.87 27.12 0.40
#